data_AF-A0A3S1YK37-F1
#
_entry.id   AF-A0A3S1YK37-F1
#
_cell.length_a   1.000
_cell.length_b   1.000
_cell.length_c   1.000
_cell.angle_alpha   90.00
_cell.angle_beta   90.00
_cell.angle_gamma   90.00
#
_symmetry.space_group_name_H-M   'P 1'
#
loop_
_entity.id
_entity.type
_entity.pdbx_description
1 polymer ?
#
loop_
_entity_poly.entity_id
_entity_poly.type
_entity_poly.pdbx_seq_one_letter_code
_entity_poly.pdbx_strand_id
1 'polypeptide(L)'
;MRPSFADSWHLVRESVVGFIDDNALSHGAAMAFYAATSLAPILLIVVAIAGLVFGHDAAQLALSAQISGLMGPESADLLKTALESASGRLYGTWAAIIG
;
A
#
# COMPACT_ATOMS: atom_id res chain seq x y z
N MET A 1 43.84 -11.44 -3.63
CA MET A 1 43.29 -12.60 -2.89
C MET A 1 41.92 -12.90 -3.49
N ARG A 2 41.70 -14.12 -4.01
CA ARG A 2 40.39 -14.51 -4.55
C ARG A 2 39.50 -14.88 -3.36
N PRO A 3 38.32 -14.29 -3.17
CA PRO A 3 37.44 -14.69 -2.08
C PRO A 3 37.22 -16.20 -2.21
N SER A 4 37.51 -16.93 -1.14
CA SER A 4 37.23 -18.35 -1.10
C SER A 4 35.71 -18.52 -1.09
N PHE A 5 35.22 -19.61 -1.67
CA PHE A 5 33.80 -19.95 -1.61
C PHE A 5 33.26 -19.97 -0.17
N ALA A 6 34.13 -20.31 0.79
CA ALA A 6 33.83 -20.27 2.22
C ALA A 6 33.59 -18.84 2.76
N ASP A 7 34.32 -17.84 2.27
CA ASP A 7 34.19 -16.45 2.74
C ASP A 7 32.87 -15.84 2.26
N SER A 8 32.54 -16.06 0.98
CA SER A 8 31.25 -15.63 0.42
C SER A 8 30.07 -16.30 1.14
N TRP A 9 30.19 -17.59 1.48
CA TRP A 9 29.17 -18.31 2.24
C TRP A 9 29.02 -17.75 3.67
N HIS A 10 30.15 -17.42 4.31
CA HIS A 10 30.13 -16.85 5.66
C HIS A 10 29.43 -15.49 5.68
N LEU A 11 29.73 -14.60 4.72
CA LEU A 11 29.09 -13.29 4.62
C LEU A 11 27.58 -13.38 4.37
N VAL A 12 27.14 -14.28 3.49
CA VAL A 12 25.70 -14.49 3.24
C VAL A 12 25.01 -15.00 4.51
N ARG A 13 25.62 -15.97 5.20
CA ARG A 13 25.07 -16.51 6.45
C ARG A 13 24.96 -15.43 7.52
N GLU A 14 26.00 -14.64 7.72
CA GLU A 14 26.02 -13.58 8.72
C GLU A 14 24.98 -12.49 8.39
N SER A 15 24.83 -12.13 7.11
CA SER A 15 23.80 -11.19 6.66
C SER A 15 22.39 -11.68 6.93
N VAL A 16 22.11 -12.96 6.65
CA VAL A 16 20.78 -13.57 6.91
C VAL A 16 20.49 -13.64 8.41
N VAL A 17 21.47 -14.05 9.22
CA VAL A 17 21.31 -14.12 10.67
C VAL A 17 21.07 -12.72 11.25
N GLY A 18 21.88 -11.72 10.87
CA GLY A 18 21.70 -10.34 11.29
C GLY A 18 20.33 -9.78 10.87
N PHE A 19 19.88 -10.04 9.64
CA PHE A 19 18.56 -9.61 9.16
C PHE A 19 17.40 -10.20 9.99
N ILE A 20 17.53 -11.45 10.43
CA ILE A 20 16.54 -12.11 11.28
C ILE A 20 16.61 -11.58 12.72
N ASP A 21 17.82 -11.46 13.28
CA ASP A 21 18.05 -10.95 14.64
C ASP A 21 17.55 -9.50 14.80
N ASP A 22 17.67 -8.69 13.75
CA ASP A 22 17.13 -7.32 13.67
C ASP A 22 15.60 -7.27 13.51
N ASN A 23 14.90 -8.41 13.59
CA ASN A 23 13.45 -8.54 13.38
C ASN A 23 12.98 -7.90 12.06
N ALA A 24 13.84 -7.83 11.04
CA ALA A 24 13.54 -7.10 9.81
C ALA A 24 12.32 -7.68 9.07
N LEU A 25 12.08 -9.00 9.21
CA LEU A 25 10.86 -9.65 8.73
C LEU A 25 9.59 -9.11 9.40
N SER A 26 9.59 -9.02 10.72
CA SER A 26 8.46 -8.51 11.51
C SER A 26 8.22 -7.02 11.24
N HIS A 27 9.30 -6.22 11.14
CA HIS A 27 9.21 -4.81 10.79
C HIS A 27 8.68 -4.62 9.36
N GLY A 28 9.15 -5.40 8.39
CA GLY A 28 8.63 -5.39 7.03
C GLY A 28 7.16 -5.78 6.96
N ALA A 29 6.76 -6.81 7.70
CA ALA A 29 5.36 -7.24 7.79
C ALA A 29 4.46 -6.14 8.40
N ALA A 30 4.92 -5.47 9.46
CA ALA A 30 4.20 -4.35 10.07
C ALA A 30 4.02 -3.18 9.10
N MET A 31 5.08 -2.82 8.35
CA MET A 31 5.01 -1.76 7.33
C MET A 31 4.06 -2.13 6.18
N ALA A 32 4.12 -3.37 5.70
CA ALA A 32 3.22 -3.85 4.65
C ALA A 32 1.76 -3.87 5.13
N PHE A 33 1.50 -4.34 6.34
CA PHE A 33 0.15 -4.35 6.92
C PHE A 33 -0.38 -2.92 7.10
N TYR A 34 0.44 -2.01 7.64
CA TYR A 34 0.05 -0.62 7.79
C TYR A 34 -0.22 0.04 6.43
N ALA A 35 0.66 -0.14 5.44
CA ALA A 35 0.46 0.39 4.10
C ALA A 35 -0.82 -0.15 3.46
N ALA A 36 -1.01 -1.47 3.45
CA ALA A 36 -2.17 -2.11 2.82
C ALA A 36 -3.50 -1.72 3.50
N THR A 37 -3.54 -1.67 4.83
CA THR A 37 -4.77 -1.34 5.58
C THR A 37 -5.10 0.15 5.57
N SER A 38 -4.09 1.02 5.54
CA SER A 38 -4.29 2.48 5.44
C SER A 38 -4.51 2.97 4.00
N LEU A 39 -4.20 2.15 2.99
CA LEU A 39 -4.30 2.53 1.57
C LEU A 39 -5.70 3.04 1.22
N ALA A 40 -6.75 2.28 1.55
CA ALA A 40 -8.12 2.64 1.21
C ALA A 40 -8.57 4.00 1.81
N PRO A 41 -8.45 4.26 3.13
CA PRO A 41 -8.85 5.56 3.69
C PRO A 41 -8.00 6.73 3.18
N ILE A 42 -6.69 6.54 2.97
CA ILE A 42 -5.83 7.59 2.41
C ILE A 42 -6.27 7.95 0.99
N LEU A 43 -6.52 6.94 0.15
CA LEU A 43 -6.96 7.19 -1.23
C LEU A 43 -8.32 7.85 -1.29
N LEU A 44 -9.23 7.53 -0.38
CA LEU A 44 -10.51 8.21 -0.26
C LEU A 44 -10.28 9.72 -0.04
N ILE A 45 -9.41 10.08 0.89
CA ILE A 45 -9.06 11.49 1.16
C ILE A 45 -8.46 12.14 -0.10
N VAL A 46 -7.53 11.47 -0.78
CA VAL A 46 -6.92 11.98 -2.02
C VAL A 46 -7.96 12.22 -3.12
N VAL A 47 -8.85 11.24 -3.35
CA VAL A 47 -9.93 11.36 -4.36
C VAL A 47 -10.93 12.44 -3.97
N ALA A 48 -11.25 12.60 -2.69
CA ALA A 48 -12.13 13.66 -2.22
C ALA A 48 -11.53 15.06 -2.49
N ILE A 49 -10.26 15.27 -2.11
CA ILE A 49 -9.57 16.55 -2.33
C ILE A 49 -9.43 16.83 -3.84
N ALA A 50 -8.96 15.86 -4.62
CA ALA A 50 -8.81 16.02 -6.06
C ALA A 50 -10.16 16.22 -6.75
N GLY A 51 -11.21 15.53 -6.31
CA GLY A 51 -12.56 15.64 -6.83
C GLY A 51 -13.19 17.00 -6.59
N LEU A 52 -12.87 17.68 -5.48
CA LEU A 52 -13.32 19.05 -5.22
C LEU A 52 -12.69 20.08 -6.18
N VAL A 53 -11.45 19.85 -6.62
CA VAL A 53 -10.71 20.79 -7.48
C VAL A 53 -10.94 20.50 -8.96
N PHE A 54 -10.95 19.22 -9.35
CA PHE A 54 -10.93 18.78 -10.75
C PHE A 54 -12.18 18.01 -11.19
N GLY A 55 -13.10 17.71 -10.27
CA GLY A 55 -14.24 16.82 -10.50
C GLY A 55 -13.94 15.36 -10.16
N HIS A 56 -14.95 14.66 -9.63
CA HIS A 56 -14.80 13.30 -9.09
C HIS A 56 -14.36 12.28 -10.16
N ASP A 57 -14.97 12.34 -11.35
CA ASP A 57 -14.67 11.42 -12.45
C ASP A 57 -13.23 11.58 -12.96
N ALA A 58 -12.75 12.82 -13.07
CA ALA A 58 -11.38 13.12 -13.50
C ALA A 58 -10.35 12.61 -12.47
N ALA A 59 -10.63 12.79 -11.18
CA ALA A 59 -9.78 12.30 -10.09
C ALA A 59 -9.70 10.76 -10.08
N GLN A 60 -10.84 10.08 -10.24
CA GLN A 60 -10.89 8.62 -10.25
C GLN A 60 -10.20 8.04 -11.50
N LEU A 61 -10.38 8.66 -12.67
CA LEU A 61 -9.72 8.25 -13.91
C LEU A 61 -8.19 8.39 -13.81
N ALA A 62 -7.71 9.52 -13.31
CA ALA A 62 -6.27 9.78 -13.15
C ALA A 62 -5.62 8.82 -12.15
N LEU A 63 -6.31 8.51 -11.05
CA LEU A 63 -5.83 7.56 -10.05
C LEU A 63 -5.74 6.13 -10.63
N SER A 64 -6.77 5.69 -11.34
CA SER A 64 -6.78 4.38 -12.00
C SER A 64 -5.64 4.24 -13.01
N ALA A 65 -5.40 5.28 -13.83
CA ALA A 65 -4.29 5.30 -14.79
C ALA A 65 -2.91 5.20 -14.10
N GLN A 66 -2.70 5.92 -13.00
CA GLN A 66 -1.43 5.84 -12.25
C GLN A 66 -1.20 4.47 -11.62
N ILE A 67 -2.23 3.91 -10.97
CA ILE A 67 -2.12 2.61 -10.32
C ILE A 67 -1.88 1.51 -11.35
N SER A 68 -2.60 1.57 -12.48
CA SER A 68 -2.40 0.65 -13.61
C SER A 68 -0.99 0.76 -14.20
N GLY A 69 -0.45 1.97 -14.33
CA GLY A 69 0.91 2.19 -14.83
C GLY A 69 2.00 1.66 -13.89
N LEU A 70 1.79 1.71 -12.57
CA LEU A 70 2.77 1.29 -11.57
C LEU A 70 2.68 -0.21 -11.23
N MET A 71 1.46 -0.75 -11.15
CA MET A 71 1.18 -2.08 -10.58
C MET A 71 0.44 -3.00 -11.55
N GLY A 72 0.22 -2.57 -12.79
CA GLY A 72 -0.53 -3.31 -13.80
C GLY A 72 -2.06 -3.14 -13.67
N PRO A 73 -2.81 -3.51 -14.73
CA PRO A 73 -4.24 -3.25 -14.83
C PRO A 73 -5.07 -3.99 -13.77
N GLU A 74 -4.64 -5.17 -13.30
CA GLU A 74 -5.33 -5.94 -12.28
C GLU A 74 -5.37 -5.22 -10.92
N SER A 75 -4.29 -4.51 -10.59
CA SER A 75 -4.17 -3.74 -9.35
C SER A 75 -5.09 -2.52 -9.31
N ALA A 76 -5.40 -1.94 -10.47
CA ALA A 76 -6.33 -0.82 -10.57
C ALA A 76 -7.76 -1.24 -10.22
N ASP A 77 -8.17 -2.46 -10.58
CA ASP A 77 -9.48 -3.01 -10.24
C ASP A 77 -9.59 -3.29 -8.74
N LEU A 78 -8.57 -3.92 -8.15
CA LEU A 78 -8.48 -4.12 -6.69
C LEU A 78 -8.60 -2.80 -5.92
N LEU A 79 -7.95 -1.74 -6.41
CA LEU A 79 -8.03 -0.43 -5.80
C LEU A 79 -9.44 0.18 -5.90
N LYS A 80 -10.09 0.04 -7.05
CA LYS A 80 -11.45 0.53 -7.28
C LYS A 80 -12.41 -0.16 -6.32
N THR A 81 -12.32 -1.48 -6.17
CA THR A 81 -13.12 -2.24 -5.20
C THR A 81 -12.85 -1.78 -3.76
N ALA A 82 -11.59 -1.50 -3.40
CA ALA A 82 -11.23 -1.01 -2.07
C ALA A 82 -11.81 0.39 -1.78
N LEU A 83 -11.78 1.29 -2.78
CA LEU A 83 -12.38 2.62 -2.70
C LEU A 83 -13.90 2.57 -2.59
N GLU A 84 -14.58 1.75 -3.39
CA GLU A 84 -16.03 1.54 -3.32
C GLU A 84 -16.45 0.97 -1.95
N SER A 85 -15.66 0.04 -1.42
CA SER A 85 -15.89 -0.53 -0.08
C SER A 85 -15.67 0.48 1.05
N ALA A 86 -14.80 1.47 0.85
CA ALA A 86 -14.49 2.50 1.83
C ALA A 86 -15.50 3.66 1.77
N SER A 87 -15.97 4.05 0.58
CA SER A 87 -16.98 5.12 0.42
C SER A 87 -18.32 4.73 1.04
N GLY A 88 -18.73 3.46 0.94
CA GLY A 88 -19.93 2.93 1.61
C GLY A 88 -19.88 3.06 3.14
N ARG A 89 -18.68 3.08 3.74
CA ARG A 89 -18.48 3.23 5.19
C ARG A 89 -18.65 4.66 5.70
N LEU A 90 -18.43 5.68 4.87
CA LEU A 90 -18.64 7.08 5.27
C LEU A 90 -20.12 7.42 5.47
N TYR A 91 -21.02 6.83 4.68
CA TYR A 91 -22.47 6.93 4.92
C TYR A 91 -22.84 6.36 6.31
N GLY A 92 -22.17 5.27 6.73
CA GLY A 92 -22.31 4.70 8.07
C GLY A 92 -21.71 5.55 9.20
N THR A 93 -20.69 6.37 8.92
CA THR A 93 -20.05 7.24 9.92
C THR A 93 -20.90 8.49 10.20
N TRP A 94 -21.48 9.10 9.16
CA TRP A 94 -22.50 10.13 9.34
C TRP A 94 -23.74 9.57 10.05
N ALA A 95 -24.12 8.32 9.77
CA ALA A 95 -25.18 7.62 10.50
C ALA A 95 -24.81 7.29 11.96
N ALA A 96 -23.54 7.07 12.30
CA ALA A 96 -23.08 6.81 13.66
C ALA A 96 -22.89 8.09 14.51
N ILE A 97 -22.68 9.23 13.86
CA ILE A 97 -22.56 10.54 14.53
C ILE A 97 -23.94 11.21 14.73
N ILE A 98 -24.87 11.01 13.79
CA ILE A 98 -26.21 11.64 13.81
C ILE A 98 -27.32 10.69 14.31
N GLY A 99 -27.10 9.37 14.24
CA GLY A 99 -28.02 8.35 14.74
C GLY A 99 -27.97 8.13 16.24
#